data_AF-A0A9X6IW01-F1
#
_entry.id   AF-A0A9X6IW01-F1
#
_cell.length_a   1.000
_cell.length_b   1.000
_cell.length_c   1.000
_cell.angle_alpha   90.00
_cell.angle_beta   90.00
_cell.angle_gamma   90.00
#
_symmetry.space_group_name_H-M   'P 1'
#
loop_
_entity.id
_entity.type
_entity.pdbx_description
1 polymer ?
#
loop_
_entity_poly.entity_id
_entity_poly.type
_entity_poly.pdbx_seq_one_letter_code
_entity_poly.pdbx_strand_id
1 'polypeptide(L)'
;MYFVEPEAELDERLERNKSPNRLEHKPKKRDIEWSENNLKETMKMHRLNSLHGEIEKEEYIKINNTYLSAKEVAEMIKEKFQL
;
A
#
# COMPACT_ATOMS: atom_id res chain seq x y z
N MET A 1 -11.48 16.32 4.47
CA MET A 1 -11.31 14.85 4.43
C MET A 1 -10.30 14.56 3.34
N TYR A 2 -9.23 13.81 3.62
CA TYR A 2 -8.13 13.56 2.68
C TYR A 2 -8.10 12.10 2.24
N PHE A 3 -7.73 11.84 0.98
CA PHE A 3 -7.60 10.50 0.41
C PHE A 3 -6.14 10.25 0.05
N VAL A 4 -5.58 9.17 0.61
CA VAL A 4 -4.21 8.72 0.34
C VAL A 4 -4.28 7.31 -0.23
N GLU A 5 -3.76 7.13 -1.44
CA GLU A 5 -3.63 5.82 -2.08
C GLU A 5 -2.15 5.42 -2.19
N PRO A 6 -1.64 4.58 -1.26
CA PRO A 6 -0.33 3.98 -1.41
C PRO A 6 -0.38 2.78 -2.38
N GLU A 7 0.47 2.79 -3.38
CA GLU A 7 0.71 1.66 -4.29
C GLU A 7 2.15 1.15 -4.16
N ALA A 8 2.33 -0.16 -4.28
CA ALA A 8 3.64 -0.77 -4.28
C ALA A 8 3.66 -2.02 -5.17
N GLU A 9 4.81 -2.30 -5.76
CA GLU A 9 5.04 -3.50 -6.55
C GLU A 9 4.74 -4.78 -5.75
N LEU A 10 4.31 -5.83 -6.45
CA LEU A 10 3.90 -7.09 -5.85
C LEU A 10 5.02 -7.69 -4.99
N ASP A 11 6.25 -7.74 -5.51
CA ASP A 11 7.39 -8.37 -4.84
C ASP A 11 7.72 -7.66 -3.52
N GLU A 12 7.75 -6.33 -3.52
CA GLU A 12 7.95 -5.54 -2.30
C GLU A 12 6.83 -5.78 -1.28
N ARG A 13 5.57 -5.91 -1.74
CA ARG A 13 4.43 -6.21 -0.86
C ARG A 13 4.52 -7.60 -0.25
N LEU A 14 5.04 -8.59 -0.97
CA LEU A 14 5.27 -9.95 -0.47
C LEU A 14 6.33 -9.92 0.64
N GLU A 15 7.46 -9.26 0.40
CA GLU A 15 8.55 -9.17 1.37
C GLU A 15 8.16 -8.39 2.63
N ARG A 16 7.51 -7.22 2.48
CA ARG A 16 7.00 -6.45 3.63
C ARG A 16 5.99 -7.22 4.46
N ASN A 17 5.19 -8.09 3.83
CA ASN A 17 4.20 -8.88 4.54
C ASN A 17 4.81 -9.92 5.48
N LYS A 18 6.06 -10.32 5.26
CA LYS A 18 6.83 -11.26 6.11
C LYS A 18 7.59 -10.58 7.25
N SER A 19 7.63 -9.24 7.29
CA SER A 19 8.38 -8.52 8.31
C SER A 19 7.88 -8.84 9.73
N PRO A 20 8.75 -8.90 10.75
CA PRO A 20 8.36 -9.26 12.12
C PRO A 20 7.22 -8.38 12.66
N ASN A 21 7.34 -7.06 12.47
CA ASN A 21 6.33 -6.08 12.84
C ASN A 21 4.95 -6.41 12.21
N ARG A 22 4.93 -6.90 10.97
CA ARG A 22 3.69 -7.27 10.28
C ARG A 22 3.07 -8.55 10.83
N LEU A 23 3.89 -9.56 11.09
CA LEU A 23 3.44 -10.86 11.61
C LEU A 23 2.92 -10.75 13.05
N GLU A 24 3.51 -9.84 13.83
CA GLU A 24 3.09 -9.54 15.19
C GLU A 24 1.69 -8.89 15.19
N HIS A 25 1.53 -7.77 14.48
CA HIS A 25 0.33 -6.93 14.56
C HIS A 25 -0.80 -7.34 13.62
N LYS A 26 -0.56 -8.20 12.62
CA LYS A 26 -1.59 -8.65 11.67
C LYS A 26 -1.70 -10.17 11.65
N PRO A 27 -2.59 -10.78 12.47
CA PRO A 27 -2.70 -12.24 12.61
C PRO A 27 -2.86 -13.00 11.28
N LYS A 28 -3.63 -12.46 10.33
CA LYS A 28 -3.83 -13.04 8.98
C LYS A 28 -2.55 -13.11 8.13
N LYS A 29 -1.44 -12.49 8.55
CA LYS A 29 -0.15 -12.53 7.85
C LYS A 29 0.77 -13.63 8.38
N ARG A 30 0.44 -14.26 9.52
CA ARG A 30 1.23 -15.35 10.11
C ARG A 30 1.22 -16.63 9.28
N ASP A 31 0.13 -16.86 8.55
CA ASP A 31 0.09 -17.85 7.48
C ASP A 31 0.65 -17.21 6.20
N ILE A 32 1.95 -17.39 5.98
CA ILE A 32 2.69 -16.77 4.88
C ILE A 32 2.17 -17.30 3.55
N GLU A 33 2.08 -18.62 3.39
CA GLU A 33 1.67 -19.26 2.13
C GLU A 33 0.26 -18.81 1.73
N TRP A 34 -0.70 -18.86 2.66
CA TRP A 34 -2.05 -18.38 2.40
C TRP A 34 -2.06 -16.88 2.09
N SER A 35 -1.33 -16.06 2.85
CA SER A 35 -1.30 -14.61 2.66
C SER A 35 -0.71 -14.20 1.30
N GLU A 36 0.34 -14.88 0.84
CA GLU A 36 0.93 -14.65 -0.46
C GLU A 36 0.00 -15.06 -1.60
N ASN A 37 -0.55 -16.28 -1.52
CA ASN A 37 -1.50 -16.77 -2.51
C ASN A 37 -2.73 -15.87 -2.60
N ASN A 38 -3.29 -15.47 -1.46
CA ASN A 38 -4.41 -14.53 -1.42
C ASN A 38 -4.04 -13.19 -2.08
N LEU A 39 -2.84 -12.65 -1.84
CA LEU A 39 -2.41 -11.39 -2.48
C LEU A 39 -2.34 -11.53 -4.00
N LYS A 40 -1.70 -12.59 -4.49
CA LYS A 40 -1.56 -12.87 -5.93
C LYS A 40 -2.92 -13.06 -6.60
N GLU A 41 -3.79 -13.88 -6.02
CA GLU A 41 -5.13 -14.13 -6.58
C GLU A 41 -6.00 -12.87 -6.56
N THR A 42 -5.95 -12.09 -5.48
CA THR A 42 -6.70 -10.82 -5.39
C THR A 42 -6.24 -9.84 -6.47
N MET A 43 -4.95 -9.76 -6.78
CA MET A 43 -4.42 -8.89 -7.84
C MET A 43 -4.81 -9.35 -9.25
N LYS A 44 -5.03 -10.66 -9.46
CA LYS A 44 -5.55 -11.18 -10.74
C LYS A 44 -7.03 -10.89 -10.91
N MET A 45 -7.82 -11.05 -9.83
CA MET A 45 -9.28 -10.97 -9.87
C MET A 45 -9.81 -9.54 -9.78
N HIS A 46 -9.04 -8.62 -9.19
CA HIS A 46 -9.51 -7.29 -8.87
C HIS A 46 -8.49 -6.21 -9.22
N ARG A 47 -9.02 -5.05 -9.62
CA ARG A 47 -8.24 -3.81 -9.71
C ARG A 47 -8.09 -3.21 -8.30
N LEU A 48 -6.85 -3.14 -7.81
CA LEU A 48 -6.54 -2.69 -6.45
C LEU A 48 -6.09 -1.22 -6.35
N ASN A 49 -5.84 -0.59 -7.48
CA ASN A 49 -5.37 0.78 -7.57
C ASN A 49 -6.12 1.54 -8.66
N SER A 50 -6.29 2.85 -8.46
CA SER A 50 -6.91 3.72 -9.44
C SER A 50 -6.00 3.85 -10.68
N LEU A 51 -6.61 4.04 -11.85
CA LEU A 51 -5.87 4.46 -13.04
C LEU A 51 -5.45 5.93 -12.92
N HIS A 52 -4.48 6.34 -13.74
CA HIS A 52 -4.06 7.72 -13.81
C HIS A 52 -5.23 8.62 -14.23
N GLY A 53 -5.49 9.70 -13.48
CA GLY A 53 -6.60 10.61 -13.73
C GLY A 53 -7.98 10.11 -13.30
N GLU A 54 -8.11 8.90 -12.76
CA GLU A 54 -9.43 8.36 -12.36
C GLU A 54 -10.02 9.06 -11.13
N ILE A 55 -9.16 9.58 -10.25
CA ILE A 55 -9.57 10.38 -9.09
C ILE A 55 -9.08 11.80 -9.32
N GLU A 56 -10.04 12.71 -9.54
CA GLU A 56 -9.78 14.12 -9.88
C GLU A 56 -9.93 15.07 -8.68
N LYS A 57 -10.08 14.53 -7.47
CA LYS A 57 -10.25 15.36 -6.25
C LYS A 57 -8.95 16.06 -5.87
N GLU A 58 -9.04 17.30 -5.41
CA GLU A 58 -7.87 18.06 -4.93
C GLU A 58 -7.28 17.45 -3.66
N GLU A 59 -8.13 16.91 -2.78
CA GLU A 59 -7.75 16.25 -1.52
C GLU A 59 -7.31 14.79 -1.72
N TYR A 60 -6.78 14.45 -2.89
CA TYR A 60 -6.27 13.13 -3.23
C TYR A 60 -4.77 13.16 -3.51
N ILE A 61 -4.07 12.12 -3.05
CA ILE A 61 -2.70 11.82 -3.45
C ILE A 61 -2.53 10.31 -3.66
N LYS A 62 -1.95 9.97 -4.81
CA LYS A 62 -1.46 8.63 -5.12
C LYS A 62 0.05 8.60 -4.91
N ILE A 63 0.55 7.64 -4.14
CA ILE A 63 1.98 7.55 -3.80
C ILE A 63 2.47 6.14 -4.13
N ASN A 64 3.43 6.02 -5.06
CA ASN A 64 4.16 4.79 -5.22
C ASN A 64 5.23 4.68 -4.11
N ASN A 65 4.99 3.82 -3.14
CA ASN A 65 5.87 3.62 -1.98
C ASN A 65 6.66 2.32 -2.04
N THR A 66 6.89 1.77 -3.24
CA THR A 66 7.70 0.56 -3.42
C THR A 66 9.08 0.72 -2.76
N TYR A 67 9.76 1.83 -3.00
CA TYR A 67 11.10 2.07 -2.46
C TYR A 67 11.17 3.22 -1.45
N LEU A 68 10.02 3.74 -1.04
CA LEU A 68 9.93 4.80 -0.04
C LEU A 68 9.73 4.20 1.35
N SER A 69 10.43 4.78 2.33
CA SER A 69 10.23 4.50 3.74
C SER A 69 8.88 5.05 4.23
N ALA A 70 8.42 4.53 5.37
CA ALA A 70 7.21 5.05 6.02
C ALA A 70 7.32 6.54 6.38
N LYS A 71 8.54 7.02 6.67
CA LYS A 71 8.80 8.41 7.01
C LYS A 71 8.65 9.32 5.78
N GLU A 72 9.26 8.95 4.66
CA GLU A 72 9.16 9.73 3.42
C GLU A 72 7.71 9.84 2.94
N VAL A 73 6.95 8.74 2.98
CA VAL A 73 5.52 8.76 2.63
C VAL A 73 4.74 9.68 3.57
N ALA A 74 5.02 9.64 4.88
CA ALA A 74 4.36 10.52 5.85
C ALA A 74 4.68 12.00 5.59
N GLU A 75 5.93 12.33 5.26
CA GLU A 75 6.35 13.69 4.90
C GLU A 75 5.62 14.18 3.64
N MET A 76 5.52 13.36 2.59
CA MET A 76 4.76 13.69 1.38
C MET A 76 3.28 13.97 1.67
N ILE A 77 2.65 13.18 2.53
CA ILE A 77 1.24 13.38 2.94
C ILE A 77 1.10 14.70 3.69
N LYS A 78 2.01 14.99 4.63
CA LYS A 78 2.01 16.24 5.38
C LYS A 78 2.19 17.46 4.47
N GLU A 79 3.12 17.40 3.52
CA GLU A 79 3.37 18.48 2.57
C GLU A 79 2.16 18.72 1.66
N LYS A 80 1.56 17.65 1.12
CA LYS A 80 0.39 17.76 0.22
C LYS A 80 -0.82 18.38 0.92
N PHE A 81 -1.06 18.03 2.18
CA PHE A 81 -2.28 18.44 2.91
C PHE A 81 -2.05 19.51 3.98
N GLN A 82 -0.81 19.99 4.14
CA GLN A 82 -0.41 21.00 5.12
C GLN A 82 -0.79 20.60 6.56
N LEU A 83 -0.40 19.39 6.96
CA LEU A 83 -0.68 18.76 8.27
C LEU A 83 0.48 18.83 9.27
#